data_AF-W5WBR7-F1
#
_entry.id   AF-W5WBR7-F1
#
_cell.length_a   1.000
_cell.length_b   1.000
_cell.length_c   1.000
_cell.angle_alpha   90.00
_cell.angle_beta   90.00
_cell.angle_gamma   90.00
#
_symmetry.space_group_name_H-M   'P 1'
#
loop_
_entity.id
_entity.type
_entity.pdbx_description
1 polymer ?
#
loop_
_entity_poly.entity_id
_entity_poly.type
_entity_poly.pdbx_seq_one_letter_code
_entity_poly.pdbx_strand_id
1 'polypeptide(L)'
;MMLLDEQPVELTNSYYPVAIARGTRLSEHKKIRGGATTLLAELGHRIRHVEEDVSARLATSDEQRLLGLDAPEIVLVLTRTSKADDGTPVEVSVMTMLAANRHLAYQLTIGGDDAAAE
;
A
#
# COMPACT_ATOMS: atom_id res chain seq x y z
N MET A 1 -10.25 4.08 1.23
CA MET A 1 -10.16 5.42 1.83
C MET A 1 -9.97 5.27 3.33
N MET A 2 -9.01 6.00 3.88
CA MET A 2 -8.72 6.07 5.31
C MET A 2 -9.20 7.43 5.85
N LEU A 3 -9.77 7.40 7.05
CA LEU A 3 -10.21 8.57 7.77
C LEU A 3 -9.34 8.76 9.03
N LEU A 4 -9.06 10.01 9.38
CA LEU A 4 -8.53 10.43 10.68
C LEU A 4 -9.51 11.43 11.26
N ASP A 5 -10.05 11.18 12.45
CA ASP A 5 -11.08 12.02 13.07
C ASP A 5 -12.26 12.33 12.11
N GLU A 6 -12.74 11.29 11.43
CA GLU A 6 -13.78 11.36 10.38
C GLU A 6 -13.42 12.17 9.12
N GLN A 7 -12.18 12.67 9.00
CA GLN A 7 -11.70 13.39 7.82
C GLN A 7 -10.92 12.47 6.86
N PRO A 8 -11.19 12.50 5.54
CA PRO A 8 -10.40 11.77 4.56
C PRO A 8 -8.94 12.23 4.56
N VAL A 9 -8.01 11.29 4.79
CA VAL A 9 -6.56 11.59 4.79
C VAL A 9 -5.79 10.79 3.75
N GLU A 10 -6.42 9.77 3.18
CA GLU A 10 -5.79 8.88 2.20
C GLU A 10 -6.82 8.12 1.36
N LEU A 11 -6.53 8.01 0.07
CA LEU A 11 -7.17 7.12 -0.87
C LEU A 11 -6.26 5.94 -1.13
N THR A 12 -6.82 4.74 -1.14
CA THR A 12 -6.04 3.50 -1.27
C THR A 12 -6.72 2.60 -2.28
N ASN A 13 -5.98 2.20 -3.31
CA ASN A 13 -6.38 1.19 -4.27
C ASN A 13 -5.41 0.02 -4.17
N SER A 14 -5.92 -1.19 -3.95
CA SER A 14 -5.10 -2.41 -3.97
C SER A 14 -5.48 -3.28 -5.14
N TYR A 15 -4.48 -3.78 -5.85
CA TYR A 15 -4.58 -4.64 -7.01
C TYR A 15 -3.93 -5.98 -6.68
N TYR A 16 -4.63 -7.06 -6.98
CA TYR A 16 -4.17 -8.43 -6.73
C TYR A 16 -4.15 -9.20 -8.04
N PRO A 17 -3.13 -10.03 -8.31
CA PRO A 17 -3.12 -10.91 -9.47
C PRO A 17 -4.39 -11.77 -9.51
N VAL A 18 -5.01 -11.87 -10.68
CA VAL A 18 -6.26 -12.65 -10.86
C VAL A 18 -6.09 -14.11 -10.45
N ALA A 19 -4.91 -14.70 -10.69
CA ALA A 19 -4.59 -16.06 -10.28
C ALA A 19 -4.65 -16.28 -8.76
N ILE A 20 -4.45 -15.22 -7.96
CA ILE A 20 -4.53 -15.24 -6.49
C ILE A 20 -5.93 -14.83 -6.01
N ALA A 21 -6.51 -13.80 -6.62
CA ALA A 21 -7.74 -13.20 -6.13
C ALA A 21 -9.01 -13.98 -6.52
N ARG A 22 -9.01 -14.68 -7.66
CA ARG A 22 -10.20 -15.35 -8.20
C ARG A 22 -10.71 -16.40 -7.22
N GLY A 23 -11.98 -16.29 -6.84
CA GLY A 23 -12.62 -17.26 -5.95
C GLY A 23 -12.23 -17.10 -4.48
N THR A 24 -11.52 -16.03 -4.12
CA THR A 24 -11.18 -15.70 -2.73
C THR A 24 -11.89 -14.41 -2.30
N ARG A 25 -11.82 -14.13 -1.00
CA ARG A 25 -12.38 -12.89 -0.40
C ARG A 25 -11.74 -11.61 -0.97
N LEU A 26 -10.57 -11.69 -1.63
CA LEU A 26 -9.94 -10.56 -2.31
C LEU A 26 -10.77 -10.04 -3.50
N SER A 27 -11.56 -10.92 -4.12
CA SER A 27 -12.41 -10.56 -5.26
C SER A 27 -13.79 -10.01 -4.85
N GLU A 28 -14.09 -9.97 -3.55
CA GLU A 28 -15.37 -9.49 -3.05
C GLU A 28 -15.31 -8.02 -2.62
N HIS A 29 -16.38 -7.27 -2.88
CA HIS A 29 -16.54 -5.89 -2.38
C HIS A 29 -16.95 -5.88 -0.89
N LYS A 30 -16.16 -6.51 -0.02
CA LYS A 30 -16.40 -6.60 1.42
C LYS A 30 -15.12 -6.44 2.22
N LYS A 31 -15.25 -5.96 3.45
CA LYS A 31 -14.13 -5.93 4.40
C LYS A 31 -13.66 -7.36 4.67
N ILE A 32 -12.35 -7.57 4.52
CA ILE A 32 -11.70 -8.84 4.84
C ILE A 32 -11.35 -8.81 6.32
N ARG A 33 -12.00 -9.66 7.13
CA ARG A 33 -11.61 -9.83 8.55
C ARG A 33 -10.16 -10.27 8.63
N GLY A 34 -9.35 -9.56 9.44
CA GLY A 34 -7.89 -9.75 9.52
C GLY A 34 -7.09 -8.99 8.47
N GLY A 35 -7.73 -8.43 7.44
CA GLY A 35 -7.06 -7.69 6.36
C GLY A 35 -6.56 -8.60 5.23
N ALA A 36 -6.19 -7.97 4.11
CA ALA A 36 -5.72 -8.68 2.92
C ALA A 36 -4.41 -9.42 3.15
N THR A 37 -3.48 -8.83 3.91
CA THR A 37 -2.17 -9.45 4.24
C THR A 37 -2.33 -10.79 4.96
N THR A 38 -3.25 -10.88 5.94
CA THR A 38 -3.51 -12.15 6.64
C THR A 38 -4.11 -13.19 5.70
N LEU A 39 -5.07 -12.80 4.86
CA LEU A 39 -5.64 -13.70 3.86
C LEU A 39 -4.58 -14.18 2.85
N LEU A 40 -3.71 -13.30 2.36
CA LEU A 40 -2.61 -13.69 1.48
C LEU A 40 -1.71 -14.75 2.15
N ALA A 41 -1.38 -14.57 3.43
CA ALA A 41 -0.62 -15.55 4.18
C ALA A 41 -1.36 -16.90 4.37
N GLU A 42 -2.67 -16.88 4.61
CA GLU A 42 -3.53 -18.08 4.67
C GLU A 42 -3.54 -18.85 3.34
N LEU A 43 -3.47 -18.12 2.22
CA LEU A 43 -3.41 -18.68 0.86
C LEU A 43 -2.00 -19.16 0.47
N GLY A 44 -1.01 -19.09 1.38
CA GLY A 44 0.37 -19.49 1.13
C GLY A 44 1.26 -18.37 0.57
N HIS A 45 0.72 -17.17 0.34
CA HIS A 45 1.43 -16.02 -0.20
C HIS A 45 1.92 -15.09 0.92
N ARG A 46 2.87 -15.57 1.73
CA ARG A 46 3.49 -14.73 2.77
C ARG A 46 4.36 -13.64 2.14
N ILE A 47 4.02 -12.38 2.38
CA ILE A 47 4.81 -11.23 1.93
C ILE A 47 6.14 -11.21 2.69
N ARG A 48 7.24 -11.15 1.94
CA ARG A 48 8.62 -11.13 2.47
C ARG A 48 9.41 -9.92 2.03
N HIS A 49 9.10 -9.40 0.86
CA HIS A 49 9.77 -8.24 0.30
C HIS A 49 8.74 -7.19 -0.10
N VAL A 50 9.08 -5.93 0.15
CA VAL A 50 8.24 -4.78 -0.19
C VAL A 50 9.12 -3.74 -0.86
N GLU A 51 8.68 -3.29 -2.04
CA GLU A 51 9.24 -2.12 -2.72
C GLU A 51 8.24 -0.98 -2.61
N GLU A 52 8.73 0.21 -2.24
CA GLU A 52 7.93 1.43 -2.20
C GLU A 52 8.55 2.47 -3.13
N ASP A 53 7.72 3.00 -4.03
CA ASP A 53 8.01 4.18 -4.84
C ASP A 53 7.15 5.33 -4.32
N VAL A 54 7.79 6.40 -3.87
CA VAL A 54 7.14 7.57 -3.27
C VAL A 54 7.40 8.79 -4.12
N SER A 55 6.33 9.45 -4.56
CA SER A 55 6.37 10.69 -5.31
C SER A 55 5.45 11.74 -4.71
N ALA A 56 5.63 12.99 -5.14
CA ALA A 56 4.76 14.10 -4.80
C ALA A 56 4.26 14.77 -6.08
N ARG A 57 2.97 15.11 -6.12
CA ARG A 57 2.34 15.83 -7.24
C ARG A 57 1.10 16.59 -6.80
N LEU A 58 0.59 17.47 -7.65
CA LEU A 58 -0.74 18.05 -7.44
C LEU A 58 -1.81 16.95 -7.45
N ALA A 59 -2.79 17.09 -6.55
CA ALA A 59 -3.99 16.27 -6.54
C ALA A 59 -4.78 16.47 -7.84
N THR A 60 -5.26 15.38 -8.43
CA THR A 60 -6.24 15.44 -9.52
C THR A 60 -7.58 15.96 -9.01
N SER A 61 -8.46 16.43 -9.89
CA SER A 61 -9.79 16.93 -9.49
C SER A 61 -10.62 15.88 -8.73
N ASP A 62 -10.50 14.60 -9.09
CA ASP A 62 -11.19 13.52 -8.38
C ASP A 62 -10.60 13.28 -6.98
N GLU A 63 -9.27 13.32 -6.85
CA GLU A 63 -8.61 13.20 -5.55
C GLU A 63 -8.95 14.38 -4.64
N GLN A 64 -8.99 15.61 -5.18
CA GLN A 64 -9.42 16.80 -4.43
C GLN A 64 -10.82 16.63 -3.87
N ARG A 65 -11.77 16.21 -4.72
CA ARG A 65 -13.15 15.96 -4.31
C ARG A 65 -13.24 14.85 -3.24
N LEU A 66 -12.51 13.75 -3.41
CA LEU A 66 -12.56 12.61 -2.49
C LEU A 66 -11.84 12.89 -1.16
N LEU A 67 -10.81 13.73 -1.18
CA LEU A 67 -10.05 14.14 0.00
C LEU A 67 -10.62 15.39 0.69
N GLY A 68 -11.66 16.01 0.13
CA GLY A 68 -12.29 17.20 0.71
C GLY A 68 -11.40 18.45 0.64
N LEU A 69 -10.62 18.59 -0.43
CA LEU A 69 -9.73 19.73 -0.64
C LEU A 69 -10.48 20.90 -1.27
N ASP A 70 -10.37 22.08 -0.66
CA ASP A 70 -10.99 23.33 -1.16
C ASP A 70 -10.16 24.03 -2.24
N ALA A 71 -8.89 23.63 -2.41
CA ALA A 71 -7.97 24.18 -3.40
C ALA A 71 -6.99 23.11 -3.90
N PRO A 72 -6.28 23.36 -5.02
CA PRO A 72 -5.21 22.46 -5.47
C PRO A 72 -4.10 22.34 -4.43
N GLU A 73 -3.90 21.13 -3.91
CA GLU A 73 -2.83 20.81 -2.97
C GLU A 73 -1.91 19.70 -3.51
N ILE A 74 -0.71 19.62 -2.95
CA ILE A 74 0.22 18.51 -3.19
C ILE A 74 -0.22 17.31 -2.37
N VAL A 75 -0.23 16.15 -3.01
CA VAL A 75 -0.42 14.84 -2.38
C VAL A 75 0.87 14.03 -2.48
N LEU A 76 1.08 13.17 -1.50
CA LEU A 76 2.07 12.11 -1.59
C LEU A 76 1.42 10.89 -2.22
N VAL A 77 2.10 10.29 -3.20
CA VAL A 77 1.66 9.05 -3.84
C VAL A 77 2.69 7.98 -3.56
N LEU A 78 2.28 6.96 -2.80
CA LEU A 78 3.10 5.79 -2.50
C LEU A 78 2.55 4.60 -3.29
N THR A 79 3.38 4.04 -4.17
CA THR A 79 3.11 2.77 -4.84
C THR A 79 3.92 1.68 -4.14
N ARG A 80 3.22 0.72 -3.52
CA ARG A 80 3.82 -0.40 -2.81
C ARG A 80 3.63 -1.68 -3.61
N THR A 81 4.72 -2.35 -3.96
CA THR A 81 4.68 -3.72 -4.50
C THR A 81 5.09 -4.71 -3.42
N SER A 82 4.19 -5.61 -3.06
CA SER A 82 4.44 -6.67 -2.08
C SER A 82 4.72 -7.98 -2.80
N LYS A 83 5.83 -8.64 -2.45
CA LYS A 83 6.29 -9.88 -3.08
C LYS A 83 6.38 -11.01 -2.07
N ALA A 84 6.04 -12.22 -2.52
CA ALA A 84 6.25 -13.45 -1.77
C ALA A 84 7.76 -13.82 -1.72
N ASP A 85 8.08 -14.90 -1.00
CA ASP A 85 9.46 -15.37 -0.78
C ASP A 85 10.20 -15.73 -2.09
N ASP A 86 9.46 -16.20 -3.09
CA ASP A 86 9.96 -16.52 -4.42
C ASP A 86 10.09 -15.29 -5.35
N GLY A 87 9.84 -14.09 -4.82
CA GLY A 87 9.86 -12.83 -5.57
C GLY A 87 8.58 -12.56 -6.37
N THR A 88 7.59 -13.45 -6.36
CA THR A 88 6.32 -13.25 -7.08
C THR A 88 5.54 -12.08 -6.48
N PRO A 89 5.14 -11.05 -7.28
CA PRO A 89 4.27 -9.98 -6.80
C PRO A 89 2.88 -10.52 -6.46
N VAL A 90 2.40 -10.22 -5.25
CA VAL A 90 1.10 -10.70 -4.75
C VAL A 90 0.09 -9.57 -4.52
N GLU A 91 0.57 -8.34 -4.37
CA GLU A 91 -0.25 -7.14 -4.26
C GLU A 91 0.53 -5.93 -4.79
N VAL A 92 -0.17 -5.03 -5.48
CA VAL A 92 0.26 -3.65 -5.68
C VAL A 92 -0.75 -2.72 -5.02
N SER A 93 -0.30 -1.86 -4.12
CA SER A 93 -1.14 -0.83 -3.48
C SER A 93 -0.71 0.55 -3.94
N VAL A 94 -1.67 1.41 -4.28
CA VAL A 94 -1.45 2.82 -4.59
C VAL A 94 -2.18 3.65 -3.55
N MET A 95 -1.41 4.41 -2.78
CA MET A 95 -1.87 5.24 -1.67
C MET A 95 -1.65 6.71 -2.04
N THR A 96 -2.73 7.47 -2.23
CA THR A 96 -2.69 8.92 -2.39
C THR A 96 -3.05 9.57 -1.06
N MET A 97 -2.11 10.28 -0.43
CA MET A 97 -2.22 10.86 0.90
C MET A 97 -2.15 12.38 0.85
N LEU A 98 -2.89 13.05 1.73
CA LEU A 98 -2.63 14.46 2.03
C LEU A 98 -1.16 14.63 2.45
N ALA A 99 -0.45 15.57 1.84
CA ALA A 99 0.95 15.82 2.18
C ALA A 99 1.10 16.62 3.48
N ALA A 100 0.14 17.48 3.79
CA ALA A 100 0.12 18.26 5.02
C ALA A 100 0.17 17.32 6.24
N ASN A 101 1.16 17.53 7.11
CA ASN A 101 1.40 16.74 8.33
C ASN A 101 1.67 15.24 8.11
N ARG A 102 1.92 14.80 6.86
CA ARG A 102 2.33 13.43 6.57
C ARG A 102 3.85 13.32 6.65
N HIS A 103 4.33 12.39 7.47
CA HIS A 103 5.75 12.11 7.64
C HIS A 103 6.01 10.63 7.44
N LEU A 104 6.84 10.28 6.46
CA LEU A 104 7.32 8.92 6.24
C LEU A 104 8.66 8.77 6.96
N ALA A 105 8.69 7.91 7.99
CA ALA A 105 9.88 7.64 8.77
C ALA A 105 10.34 6.20 8.51
N TYR A 106 11.62 6.04 8.19
CA TYR A 106 12.23 4.74 7.95
C TYR A 106 13.42 4.55 8.87
N GLN A 107 13.55 3.33 9.39
CA GLN A 107 14.77 2.85 10.00
C GLN A 107 15.26 1.68 9.15
N LEU A 108 16.43 1.83 8.56
CA LEU A 108 17.03 0.84 7.69
C LEU A 108 18.30 0.29 8.37
N THR A 109 18.42 -1.03 8.39
CA THR A 109 19.68 -1.69 8.76
C THR A 109 20.46 -1.94 7.47
N ILE A 110 21.63 -1.34 7.36
CA ILE A 110 22.54 -1.53 6.23
C ILE A 110 23.56 -2.60 6.62
N GLY A 111 23.73 -3.63 5.77
CA GLY A 111 24.76 -4.65 5.97
C GLY A 111 24.50 -5.59 7.13
N GLY A 112 23.36 -6.30 7.13
CA GLY A 112 23.23 -7.50 7.97
C GLY A 112 24.24 -8.53 7.49
N ASP A 113 25.17 -8.91 8.37
CA ASP A 113 26.36 -9.73 8.10
C ASP A 113 26.21 -10.75 6.96
N ASP A 114 26.86 -10.43 5.84
CA ASP A 114 27.52 -11.41 4.95
C ASP A 114 28.93 -11.75 5.48
N ALA A 115 29.12 -11.66 6.80
CA ALA A 115 30.31 -12.14 7.53
C ALA A 115 30.08 -13.54 8.12
N ALA A 116 29.22 -14.35 7.49
CA ALA A 116 29.16 -15.79 7.70
C ALA A 116 29.67 -16.52 6.44
N ALA A 117 30.85 -16.12 5.97
CA ALA A 117 31.72 -16.96 5.16
C ALA A 117 33.05 -17.13 5.91
N GLU A 118 33.12 -18.16 6.75
CA GLU A 118 34.27 -19.07 6.88
C GLU A 118 33.85 -20.39 7.53
#